data_AF-A0A2D5VEI8-F1
#
_entry.id   AF-A0A2D5VEI8-F1
#
_cell.length_a   1.000
_cell.length_b   1.000
_cell.length_c   1.000
_cell.angle_alpha   90.00
_cell.angle_beta   90.00
_cell.angle_gamma   90.00
#
_symmetry.space_group_name_H-M   'P 1'
#
loop_
_entity.id
_entity.type
_entity.pdbx_description
1 polymer ?
#
loop_
_entity_poly.entity_id
_entity_poly.type
_entity_poly.pdbx_seq_one_letter_code
_entity_poly.pdbx_strand_id
1 'polypeptide(L)'
;TGYYNGKEGLTVQDNYAFTDIGIGAHFIGQWGQYFTGLLDDVAFFDVMLTAADIKGVMNKGLKTSLAVSSTGKLTTSWGGLKTQY
;
A
#
# COMPACT_ATOMS: atom_id res chain seq x y z
N THR A 1 3.10 -15.21 2.17
CA THR A 1 1.88 -15.50 1.38
C THR A 1 1.59 -14.34 0.46
N GLY A 2 1.39 -14.59 -0.83
CA GLY A 2 0.96 -13.54 -1.77
C GLY A 2 -0.56 -13.41 -1.81
N TYR A 3 -1.09 -12.21 -2.08
CA TYR A 3 -2.51 -11.97 -2.35
C TYR A 3 -2.69 -11.38 -3.75
N TYR A 4 -3.66 -11.90 -4.51
CA TYR A 4 -3.99 -11.42 -5.86
C TYR A 4 -5.48 -11.08 -5.90
N ASN A 5 -5.82 -9.85 -6.29
CA ASN A 5 -7.20 -9.35 -6.25
C ASN A 5 -7.88 -9.62 -4.89
N GLY A 6 -7.15 -9.42 -3.79
CA GLY A 6 -7.66 -9.57 -2.42
C GLY A 6 -7.95 -11.01 -1.99
N LYS A 7 -7.60 -11.99 -2.82
CA LYS A 7 -7.69 -13.42 -2.53
C LYS A 7 -6.29 -13.95 -2.18
N GLU A 8 -6.24 -14.78 -1.14
CA GLU A 8 -5.01 -15.44 -0.73
C GLU A 8 -4.53 -16.40 -1.82
N GLY A 9 -3.27 -16.27 -2.19
CA GLY A 9 -2.56 -17.16 -3.09
C GLY A 9 -1.78 -18.23 -2.32
N LEU A 10 -0.76 -18.80 -2.96
CA LEU A 10 0.10 -19.79 -2.32
C LEU A 10 0.97 -19.16 -1.22
N THR A 11 1.10 -19.90 -0.12
CA THR A 11 2.06 -19.61 0.93
C THR A 11 3.36 -20.32 0.61
N VAL A 12 4.40 -19.55 0.31
CA VAL A 12 5.77 -20.04 0.14
C VAL A 12 6.61 -19.42 1.24
N GLN A 13 7.44 -20.23 1.89
CA GLN A 13 8.46 -19.73 2.81
C GLN A 13 9.59 -19.11 2.00
N ASP A 14 9.90 -17.84 2.26
CA ASP A 14 11.05 -17.16 1.70
C ASP A 14 12.01 -16.80 2.85
N ASN A 15 13.26 -17.25 2.74
CA ASN A 15 14.30 -17.05 3.74
C ASN A 15 15.36 -16.03 3.27
N TYR A 16 15.14 -15.36 2.13
CA TYR A 16 16.05 -14.33 1.64
C TYR A 16 15.77 -12.98 2.30
N ALA A 17 16.82 -12.35 2.83
CA ALA A 17 16.79 -10.94 3.18
C ALA A 17 17.07 -10.11 1.93
N PHE A 18 16.10 -9.30 1.50
CA PHE A 18 16.27 -8.39 0.38
C PHE A 18 17.17 -7.20 0.80
N THR A 19 18.31 -7.02 0.13
CA THR A 19 19.22 -5.89 0.36
C THR A 19 18.91 -4.69 -0.52
N ASP A 20 18.32 -4.94 -1.69
CA ASP A 20 18.01 -3.95 -2.71
C ASP A 20 16.63 -4.24 -3.30
N ILE A 21 15.91 -3.19 -3.73
CA ILE A 21 14.58 -3.31 -4.33
C ILE A 21 14.61 -2.69 -5.74
N GLY A 22 14.38 -3.53 -6.75
CA GLY A 22 14.08 -3.10 -8.12
C GLY A 22 12.58 -3.11 -8.38
N ILE A 23 12.03 -2.01 -8.91
CA ILE A 23 10.62 -1.92 -9.35
C ILE A 23 10.59 -1.93 -10.87
N GLY A 24 9.81 -2.83 -11.45
CA GLY A 24 9.63 -2.92 -12.90
C GLY A 24 10.80 -3.57 -13.68
N ALA A 25 11.87 -4.00 -13.00
CA ALA A 25 12.96 -4.76 -13.60
C ALA A 25 13.67 -5.62 -12.55
N HIS A 26 14.33 -6.69 -12.99
CA HIS A 26 15.16 -7.51 -12.12
C HIS A 26 16.48 -6.79 -11.81
N PHE A 27 16.93 -6.81 -10.55
CA PHE A 27 18.15 -6.11 -10.12
C PHE A 27 19.43 -6.71 -10.73
N ILE A 28 19.43 -8.01 -11.03
CA ILE A 28 20.62 -8.72 -11.52
C ILE A 28 20.65 -8.85 -13.04
N GLY A 29 21.27 -7.88 -13.71
CA GLY A 29 22.07 -8.07 -14.94
C GLY A 29 21.42 -8.67 -16.20
N GLN A 30 20.13 -8.99 -16.20
CA GLN A 30 19.42 -9.53 -17.36
C GLN A 30 18.83 -8.38 -18.19
N TRP A 31 19.64 -7.91 -19.13
CA TRP A 31 19.26 -6.87 -20.09
C TRP A 31 18.03 -7.32 -20.89
N GLY A 32 16.98 -6.50 -20.90
CA GLY A 32 15.77 -6.72 -21.71
C GLY A 32 14.57 -7.35 -20.99
N GLN A 33 14.68 -7.75 -19.72
CA GLN A 33 13.55 -8.27 -18.94
C GLN A 33 12.98 -7.20 -17.99
N TYR A 34 12.32 -6.19 -18.56
CA TYR A 34 11.61 -5.16 -17.81
C TYR A 34 10.11 -5.24 -18.07
N PHE A 35 9.33 -4.88 -17.06
CA PHE A 35 7.89 -4.74 -17.16
C PHE A 35 7.55 -3.61 -18.11
N THR A 36 6.76 -3.88 -19.15
CA THR A 36 6.40 -2.89 -20.18
C THR A 36 5.03 -2.24 -19.95
N GLY A 37 4.35 -2.59 -18.86
CA GLY A 37 3.06 -2.00 -18.50
C GLY A 37 3.20 -0.75 -17.63
N LEU A 38 2.05 -0.22 -17.18
CA LEU A 38 1.99 0.85 -16.19
C LEU A 38 1.94 0.25 -14.78
N LEU A 39 2.85 0.69 -13.92
CA LEU A 39 2.77 0.46 -12.47
C LEU A 39 2.22 1.74 -11.83
N ASP A 40 1.24 1.60 -10.95
CA ASP A 40 0.66 2.69 -10.15
C ASP A 40 0.38 2.19 -8.74
N ASP A 41 0.29 3.12 -7.78
CA ASP A 41 -0.03 2.87 -6.37
C ASP A 41 0.85 1.76 -5.72
N VAL A 42 2.18 1.86 -5.87
CA VAL A 42 3.14 0.95 -5.22
C VAL A 42 3.50 1.43 -3.82
N ALA A 43 3.37 0.57 -2.81
CA ALA A 43 3.73 0.86 -1.42
C ALA A 43 4.50 -0.29 -0.75
N PHE A 44 5.31 0.09 0.24
CA PHE A 44 6.03 -0.81 1.14
C PHE A 44 5.54 -0.61 2.56
N PHE A 45 5.39 -1.70 3.31
CA PHE A 45 4.93 -1.69 4.70
C PHE A 45 5.99 -2.39 5.56
N ASP A 46 6.37 -1.76 6.67
CA ASP A 46 7.27 -2.32 7.69
C ASP A 46 6.54 -3.20 8.71
N VAL A 47 5.22 -3.35 8.55
CA VAL A 47 4.33 -4.16 9.38
C VAL A 47 3.70 -5.29 8.58
N MET A 48 3.33 -6.37 9.28
CA MET A 48 2.55 -7.45 8.69
C MET A 48 1.10 -7.01 8.50
N LEU A 49 0.64 -6.93 7.25
CA LEU A 49 -0.76 -6.66 6.94
C LEU A 49 -1.64 -7.91 7.14
N THR A 50 -2.84 -7.71 7.68
CA THR A 50 -3.86 -8.76 7.73
C THR A 50 -4.60 -8.89 6.40
N ALA A 51 -5.32 -9.99 6.20
CA ALA A 51 -6.19 -10.16 5.02
C ALA A 51 -7.27 -9.06 4.91
N ALA A 52 -7.73 -8.53 6.05
CA ALA A 52 -8.69 -7.42 6.07
C ALA A 52 -8.05 -6.11 5.60
N ASP A 53 -6.82 -5.83 6.03
CA ASP A 53 -6.06 -4.65 5.61
C ASP A 53 -5.80 -4.67 4.10
N ILE A 54 -5.36 -5.82 3.58
CA ILE A 54 -5.10 -6.03 2.15
C ILE A 54 -6.37 -5.76 1.32
N LYS A 55 -7.52 -6.29 1.75
CA LYS A 55 -8.81 -6.01 1.09
C LYS A 55 -9.19 -4.54 1.18
N GLY A 56 -8.91 -3.89 2.32
CA GLY A 56 -9.11 -2.47 2.52
C GLY A 56 -8.32 -1.64 1.51
N VAL A 57 -7.01 -1.89 1.40
CA VAL A 57 -6.12 -1.22 0.45
C VAL A 57 -6.54 -1.48 -0.99
N MET A 58 -6.87 -2.73 -1.35
CA MET A 58 -7.31 -3.06 -2.72
C MET A 58 -8.57 -2.31 -3.14
N ASN A 59 -9.58 -2.25 -2.25
CA ASN A 59 -10.88 -1.67 -2.60
C ASN A 59 -10.88 -0.14 -2.55
N LYS A 60 -10.04 0.46 -1.71
CA LYS A 60 -10.03 1.91 -1.46
C LYS A 60 -8.84 2.62 -2.13
N GLY A 61 -7.83 1.87 -2.56
CA GLY A 61 -6.54 2.40 -3.01
C GLY A 61 -5.70 2.93 -1.84
N LEU A 62 -4.43 3.24 -2.14
CA LEU A 62 -3.50 3.77 -1.14
C LEU A 62 -3.87 5.17 -0.65
N LYS A 63 -4.55 5.95 -1.49
CA LYS A 63 -4.94 7.35 -1.19
C LYS A 63 -5.82 7.46 0.04
N THR A 64 -6.68 6.47 0.30
CA THR A 64 -7.55 6.49 1.49
C THR A 64 -6.82 6.08 2.77
N SER A 65 -5.74 5.30 2.66
CA SER A 65 -4.93 4.88 3.81
C SER A 65 -3.96 5.98 4.28
N LEU A 66 -3.56 6.88 3.38
CA LEU A 66 -2.64 8.00 3.67
C LEU A 66 -3.35 9.31 3.98
N ALA A 67 -4.69 9.34 3.92
CA ALA A 67 -5.46 10.53 4.19
C ALA A 67 -5.39 10.87 5.69
N VAL A 68 -4.76 12.00 6.02
CA VAL A 68 -4.86 12.57 7.38
C VAL A 68 -6.33 12.88 7.63
N SER A 69 -6.93 12.20 8.62
CA SER A 69 -8.32 12.39 9.01
C SER A 69 -8.69 13.88 9.04
N SER A 70 -9.72 14.27 8.29
CA SER A 70 -10.29 15.62 8.38
C SER A 70 -10.99 15.83 9.72
N THR A 71 -11.45 14.75 10.35
CA THR A 71 -11.98 14.72 11.71
C THR A 71 -10.85 14.88 12.70
N GLY A 72 -10.95 15.87 13.59
CA GLY A 72 -9.93 16.15 14.62
C GLY A 72 -8.85 17.14 14.20
N LYS A 73 -8.91 17.71 12.99
CA LYS A 73 -8.07 18.89 12.66
C LYS A 73 -8.57 20.11 13.43
N LEU A 74 -7.66 20.94 13.92
CA LEU A 74 -8.01 22.18 14.63
C LEU A 74 -8.99 23.04 13.85
N THR A 75 -8.82 23.15 12.53
CA THR A 75 -9.73 23.90 11.66
C THR A 75 -11.16 23.33 11.63
N THR A 76 -11.33 22.01 11.56
CA THR A 76 -12.67 21.38 11.55
C THR A 76 -13.32 21.38 12.93
N SER A 77 -12.55 21.13 13.99
CA SER A 77 -13.02 21.27 15.37
C SER A 77 -13.46 22.70 15.68
N TRP A 78 -12.72 23.70 15.21
CA TRP A 78 -13.07 25.10 15.45
C TRP A 78 -14.23 25.59 14.59
N GLY A 79 -14.37 25.07 13.37
CA GLY A 79 -15.58 25.27 12.55
C GLY A 79 -16.83 24.73 13.24
N GLY A 80 -16.77 23.51 13.79
CA GLY A 80 -17.90 22.88 14.47
C GLY A 80 -18.34 23.60 15.76
N LEU A 81 -17.39 24.14 16.52
CA LEU A 81 -17.69 24.95 17.70
C LEU A 81 -18.39 26.26 17.35
N LYS A 82 -18.01 26.90 16.23
CA LYS A 82 -18.66 28.14 15.78
C LYS A 82 -20.10 27.95 15.32
N THR A 83 -20.47 26.78 14.83
CA THR A 83 -21.86 26.49 14.42
C THR A 83 -22.80 26.19 15.59
N GLN A 84 -22.29 26.04 16.81
CA GLN A 84 -23.09 25.83 18.02
C GLN A 84 -23.45 27.12 18.77
N TYR A 85 -23.01 28.28 18.27
CA TYR A 85 -23.33 29.62 18.77
C TYR A 85 -23.97 30.47 17.67
#